data_AF-A0AA85BUF3-F1
#
_entry.id   AF-A0AA85BUF3-F1
#
_cell.length_a   1.000
_cell.length_b   1.000
_cell.length_c   1.000
_cell.angle_alpha   90.00
_cell.angle_beta   90.00
_cell.angle_gamma   90.00
#
_symmetry.space_group_name_H-M   'P 1'
#
loop_
_entity.id
_entity.type
_entity.pdbx_description
1 polymer ?
#
loop_
_entity_poly.entity_id
_entity_poly.type
_entity_poly.pdbx_seq_one_letter_code
_entity_poly.pdbx_strand_id
1 'polypeptide(L)'
;MNSREYKKDCIIFDDSYEGYSAKNFTLPEIYEKHISTILIPGGMVRSRLERMSIDILDDYEKSGVQSVYVICILKGGFKFASEIWKTLQSIHLRVKIT
;
A
#
# COMPACT_ATOMS: atom_id res chain seq x y z
N MET A 1 18.30 15.79 -4.29
CA MET A 1 17.30 14.84 -4.82
C MET A 1 16.10 15.66 -5.27
N ASN A 2 15.80 15.65 -6.57
CA ASN A 2 14.77 16.52 -7.15
C ASN A 2 13.40 15.89 -6.90
N SER A 3 12.48 16.61 -6.25
CA SER A 3 11.17 16.10 -5.82
C SER A 3 10.19 15.75 -6.95
N ARG A 4 10.67 15.48 -8.17
CA ARG A 4 9.84 15.25 -9.37
C ARG A 4 10.01 13.85 -9.95
N GLU A 5 11.02 13.07 -9.57
CA GLU A 5 11.23 11.72 -10.11
C GLU A 5 10.25 10.68 -9.53
N TYR A 6 9.91 10.76 -8.24
CA TYR A 6 9.00 9.81 -7.58
C TYR A 6 7.56 9.85 -8.12
N LYS A 7 7.20 10.88 -8.90
CA LYS A 7 5.86 11.03 -9.47
C LYS A 7 5.55 9.98 -10.54
N LYS A 8 6.56 9.32 -11.12
CA LYS A 8 6.34 8.31 -12.17
C LYS A 8 5.74 7.00 -11.64
N ASP A 9 5.96 6.66 -10.37
CA ASP A 9 5.59 5.34 -9.82
C ASP A 9 4.41 5.39 -8.85
N CYS A 10 3.66 6.50 -8.83
CA CYS A 10 2.52 6.69 -7.94
C CYS A 10 1.23 6.87 -8.72
N ILE A 11 0.13 6.38 -8.13
CA ILE A 11 -1.22 6.67 -8.62
C ILE A 11 -1.58 8.08 -8.13
N ILE A 12 -1.88 8.98 -9.06
CA ILE A 12 -2.25 10.37 -8.76
C ILE A 12 -3.75 10.49 -8.92
N PHE A 13 -4.43 10.84 -7.83
CA PHE A 13 -5.78 11.36 -7.87
C PHE A 13 -5.69 12.87 -8.04
N ASP A 14 -6.38 13.40 -9.04
CA ASP A 14 -6.46 14.84 -9.27
C ASP A 14 -7.37 15.52 -8.22
N ASP A 15 -7.29 16.84 -8.11
CA ASP A 15 -8.06 17.60 -7.12
C ASP A 15 -9.57 17.61 -7.41
N SER A 16 -10.00 17.23 -8.62
CA SER A 16 -11.42 17.05 -8.97
C SER A 16 -11.94 15.65 -8.65
N TYR A 17 -11.10 14.74 -8.15
CA TYR A 17 -11.51 13.40 -7.74
C TYR A 17 -12.33 13.46 -6.45
N GLU A 18 -13.62 13.15 -6.57
CA GLU A 18 -14.58 13.21 -5.45
C GLU A 18 -14.63 11.93 -4.60
N GLY A 19 -13.90 10.88 -4.95
CA GLY A 19 -13.95 9.59 -4.24
C GLY A 19 -15.24 8.81 -4.47
N TYR A 20 -15.56 7.92 -3.53
CA TYR A 20 -16.77 7.10 -3.57
C TYR A 20 -17.72 7.45 -2.42
N SER A 21 -19.02 7.40 -2.67
CA SER A 21 -20.03 7.55 -1.61
C SER A 21 -19.85 6.49 -0.52
N ALA A 22 -19.82 6.92 0.75
CA ALA A 22 -19.72 6.02 1.90
C ALA A 22 -20.84 4.97 1.96
N LYS A 23 -22.03 5.29 1.42
CA LYS A 23 -23.19 4.40 1.38
C LYS A 23 -22.96 3.13 0.55
N ASN A 24 -21.95 3.13 -0.33
CA ASN A 24 -21.60 1.98 -1.16
C ASN A 24 -20.66 1.00 -0.44
N PHE A 25 -20.28 1.26 0.81
CA PHE A 25 -19.33 0.48 1.58
C PHE A 25 -19.88 0.14 2.96
N THR A 26 -19.38 -0.94 3.54
CA THR A 26 -19.62 -1.29 4.93
C THR A 26 -18.66 -0.51 5.82
N LEU A 27 -19.20 0.32 6.71
CA LEU A 27 -18.45 1.06 7.72
C LEU A 27 -18.86 0.62 9.12
N PRO A 28 -18.01 0.78 10.15
CA PRO A 28 -18.46 0.60 11.52
C PRO A 28 -19.54 1.63 11.87
N GLU A 29 -20.63 1.19 12.48
CA GLU A 29 -21.85 1.98 12.75
C GLU A 29 -21.57 3.33 13.40
N ILE A 30 -20.65 3.37 14.37
CA ILE A 30 -20.26 4.60 15.07
C ILE A 30 -19.66 5.68 14.16
N TYR A 31 -19.16 5.32 12.98
CA TYR A 31 -18.52 6.23 12.03
C TYR A 31 -19.40 6.57 10.82
N GLU A 32 -20.51 5.85 10.58
CA GLU A 32 -21.35 6.04 9.39
C GLU A 32 -21.85 7.48 9.24
N LYS A 33 -22.23 8.12 10.35
CA LYS A 33 -22.70 9.52 10.35
C LYS A 33 -21.58 10.57 10.22
N HIS A 34 -20.31 10.14 10.33
CA HIS A 34 -19.15 11.03 10.34
C HIS A 34 -18.30 10.93 9.06
N ILE A 35 -18.60 9.96 8.18
CA ILE A 35 -17.86 9.71 6.95
C ILE A 35 -18.81 9.88 5.77
N SER A 36 -18.60 10.92 4.95
CA SER A 36 -19.39 11.14 3.74
C SER A 36 -18.85 10.36 2.53
N THR A 37 -17.52 10.28 2.43
CA THR A 37 -16.82 9.87 1.22
C THR A 37 -15.63 8.97 1.58
N ILE A 38 -15.43 7.93 0.77
CA ILE A 38 -14.26 7.05 0.79
C ILE A 38 -13.34 7.47 -0.35
N LEU A 39 -12.18 8.04 -0.02
CA LEU A 39 -11.19 8.43 -1.04
C LEU A 39 -10.55 7.21 -1.70
N ILE A 40 -10.06 6.26 -0.89
CA ILE A 40 -9.39 5.07 -1.40
C ILE A 40 -9.96 3.84 -0.68
N PRO A 41 -10.65 2.93 -1.38
CA PRO A 41 -11.13 1.69 -0.78
C PRO A 41 -9.98 0.82 -0.26
N GLY A 42 -10.20 0.12 0.85
CA GLY A 42 -9.17 -0.74 1.44
C GLY A 42 -8.65 -1.84 0.50
N GLY A 43 -9.50 -2.33 -0.42
CA GLY A 43 -9.07 -3.25 -1.49
C GLY A 43 -8.04 -2.62 -2.43
N MET A 44 -8.28 -1.38 -2.89
CA MET A 44 -7.37 -0.65 -3.78
C MET A 44 -6.03 -0.36 -3.11
N VAL A 45 -6.04 -0.01 -1.81
CA VAL A 45 -4.81 0.14 -1.03
C VAL A 45 -4.02 -1.17 -1.04
N ARG A 46 -4.64 -2.31 -0.72
CA ARG A 46 -3.96 -3.61 -0.69
C ARG A 46 -3.36 -3.99 -2.05
N SER A 47 -4.11 -3.85 -3.15
CA SER A 47 -3.60 -4.12 -4.50
C SER A 47 -2.39 -3.25 -4.84
N ARG A 48 -2.38 -1.98 -4.43
CA ARG A 48 -1.20 -1.12 -4.63
C ARG A 48 -0.02 -1.59 -3.79
N LEU A 49 -0.24 -1.94 -2.52
CA LEU A 49 0.82 -2.44 -1.62
C LEU A 49 1.41 -3.77 -2.10
N GLU A 50 0.59 -4.63 -2.70
CA GLU A 50 1.06 -5.87 -3.32
C GLU A 50 2.07 -5.57 -4.42
N ARG A 51 1.70 -4.69 -5.36
CA ARG A 51 2.60 -4.28 -6.43
C ARG A 51 3.85 -3.58 -5.90
N MET A 52 3.70 -2.66 -4.93
CA MET A 52 4.85 -2.00 -4.29
C MET A 52 5.84 -3.00 -3.68
N SER A 53 5.34 -4.07 -3.06
CA SER A 53 6.19 -5.06 -2.42
C SER A 53 7.00 -5.87 -3.44
N ILE A 54 6.40 -6.16 -4.60
CA ILE A 54 7.11 -6.80 -5.73
C ILE A 54 8.19 -5.85 -6.25
N ASP A 55 7.84 -4.59 -6.53
CA ASP A 55 8.80 -3.60 -7.06
C ASP A 55 9.99 -3.43 -6.09
N ILE A 56 9.75 -3.40 -4.77
CA ILE A 56 10.79 -3.33 -3.74
C ILE A 56 11.71 -4.56 -3.78
N LEU A 57 11.15 -5.77 -3.86
CA LEU A 57 11.95 -7.01 -3.91
C LEU A 57 12.78 -7.11 -5.18
N ASP A 58 12.19 -6.82 -6.34
CA ASP A 58 12.87 -6.84 -7.63
C ASP A 58 14.09 -5.92 -7.62
N ASP A 59 13.98 -4.74 -7.01
CA ASP A 59 15.08 -3.78 -6.94
C ASP A 59 16.19 -4.20 -5.95
N TYR A 60 15.83 -4.83 -4.83
CA TYR A 60 16.80 -5.41 -3.90
C TYR A 60 17.51 -6.64 -4.47
N GLU A 61 16.80 -7.51 -5.19
CA GLU A 61 17.37 -8.68 -5.86
C GLU A 61 18.38 -8.27 -6.94
N LYS A 62 18.03 -7.31 -7.81
CA LYS A 62 18.96 -6.74 -8.81
C LYS A 62 20.21 -6.13 -8.17
N SER A 63 20.08 -5.59 -6.96
CA SER A 63 21.17 -4.98 -6.21
C SER A 63 21.99 -5.99 -5.39
N GLY A 64 21.65 -7.28 -5.42
CA GLY A 64 22.35 -8.35 -4.69
C GLY A 64 22.19 -8.29 -3.17
N VAL A 65 21.15 -7.62 -2.67
CA VAL A 65 20.89 -7.48 -1.23
C VAL A 65 20.32 -8.79 -0.67
N GLN A 66 20.93 -9.29 0.41
CA GLN A 66 20.56 -10.59 1.01
C GLN A 66 19.55 -10.49 2.16
N SER A 67 19.36 -9.30 2.73
CA SER A 67 18.45 -9.09 3.85
C SER A 67 17.72 -7.76 3.74
N VAL A 68 16.43 -7.77 4.07
CA VAL A 68 15.56 -6.59 4.06
C VAL A 68 15.00 -6.40 5.47
N TYR A 69 15.14 -5.18 6.00
CA TYR A 69 14.60 -4.79 7.30
C TYR A 69 13.44 -3.81 7.09
N VAL A 70 12.29 -4.11 7.70
CA VAL A 70 11.11 -3.23 7.66
C VAL A 70 11.05 -2.43 8.95
N ILE A 71 11.26 -1.11 8.86
CA ILE A 71 11.15 -0.19 10.00
C ILE A 71 9.78 0.50 9.92
N CYS A 72 8.91 0.22 10.89
CA CYS A 72 7.58 0.81 10.98
C CYS A 72 7.60 2.09 11.82
N ILE A 73 7.27 3.23 11.20
CA ILE A 73 7.10 4.51 11.90
C ILE A 73 5.65 4.62 12.40
N LEU A 74 5.50 4.67 13.72
CA LEU A 74 4.20 4.66 14.40
C LEU A 74 3.62 6.08 14.58
N LYS A 75 2.29 6.23 14.76
CA LYS A 75 1.27 5.17 14.88
C LYS A 75 0.56 4.83 13.56
N GLY A 76 0.42 5.82 12.68
CA GLY A 76 -0.36 5.71 11.43
C GLY A 76 0.21 4.70 10.43
N GLY A 77 1.52 4.43 10.47
CA GLY A 77 2.17 3.49 9.55
C GLY A 77 1.91 2.01 9.85
N PHE A 78 1.30 1.66 10.99
CA PHE A 78 1.17 0.27 11.43
C PHE A 78 0.47 -0.63 10.38
N LYS A 79 -0.71 -0.21 9.88
CA LYS A 79 -1.46 -1.00 8.91
C LYS A 79 -0.71 -1.15 7.59
N PHE A 80 -0.09 -0.06 7.11
CA PHE A 80 0.71 -0.06 5.89
C PHE A 80 1.91 -1.02 5.99
N ALA A 81 2.71 -0.89 7.05
CA ALA A 81 3.89 -1.72 7.27
C ALA A 81 3.50 -3.20 7.46
N SER A 82 2.39 -3.48 8.17
CA SER A 82 1.90 -4.84 8.35
C SER A 82 1.50 -5.50 7.03
N GLU A 83 0.84 -4.77 6.12
CA GLU A 83 0.44 -5.32 4.83
C GLU A 83 1.64 -5.55 3.90
N ILE A 84 2.59 -4.61 3.84
CA ILE A 84 3.85 -4.82 3.10
C ILE A 84 4.60 -6.03 3.64
N TRP A 85 4.77 -6.13 4.96
CA TRP A 85 5.47 -7.25 5.59
C TRP A 85 4.84 -8.61 5.23
N LYS A 86 3.51 -8.72 5.30
CA LYS A 86 2.79 -9.93 4.88
C LYS A 86 3.04 -10.27 3.42
N THR A 87 2.97 -9.28 2.53
CA THR A 87 3.20 -9.50 1.10
C THR A 87 4.63 -9.95 0.82
N LEU A 88 5.62 -9.31 1.43
CA LEU A 88 7.04 -9.69 1.29
C LEU A 88 7.26 -11.15 1.73
N GLN A 89 6.68 -11.56 2.86
CA GLN A 89 6.73 -12.95 3.32
C GLN A 89 6.05 -13.92 2.35
N SER A 90 4.89 -13.54 1.82
CA SER A 90 4.11 -14.35 0.87
C SER A 90 4.87 -14.60 -0.44
N ILE A 91 5.53 -13.56 -0.98
CA ILE A 91 6.32 -13.67 -2.21
C ILE A 91 7.55 -14.56 -1.99
N HIS A 92 8.28 -14.36 -0.89
CA HIS A 92 9.45 -15.19 -0.55
C HIS A 92 9.12 -16.68 -0.45
N LEU A 93 7.92 -17.02 0.05
CA LEU A 93 7.45 -18.41 0.10
C LEU A 93 7.14 -19.00 -1.28
N ARG A 94 6.72 -18.18 -2.26
CA ARG A 94 6.46 -18.64 -3.63
C ARG A 94 7.75 -18.94 -4.41
N VAL A 95 8.81 -18.16 -4.17
CA VAL A 95 10.12 -18.37 -4.82
C VAL A 95 10.83 -19.63 -4.30
N LYS A 96 10.53 -20.10 -3.08
CA LYS A 96 11.11 -21.34 -2.52
C LYS A 96 10.43 -22.64 -2.96
N ILE A 97 9.22 -22.58 -3.53
CA ILE A 97 8.45 -23.76 -3.95
C ILE A 97 8.61 -24.05 -5.46
N THR A 98 9.20 -23.11 -6.21
CA THR A 98 9.55 -23.27 -7.62
C THR A 98 11.04 -23.57 -7.74
#